data_AF-A0A8S0H1F5-F1
#
_entry.id   AF-A0A8S0H1F5-F1
#
_cell.length_a   1.000
_cell.length_b   1.000
_cell.length_c   1.000
_cell.angle_alpha   90.00
_cell.angle_beta   90.00
_cell.angle_gamma   90.00
#
_symmetry.space_group_name_H-M   'P 1'
#
loop_
_entity.id
_entity.type
_entity.pdbx_description
1 polymer ?
#
loop_
_entity_poly.entity_id
_entity_poly.type
_entity_poly.pdbx_seq_one_letter_code
_entity_poly.pdbx_strand_id
1 'polypeptide(L)'
;MGLSEQCWPDALLGPLPNIYPFIVNDPGEGAQAKRRTQAVIIDHLMPPLTRAETYGPLRNLELLADEYYEAQLLDPRRARELQRDILKLVRETHIDRELQLGEQLDSDADAALWLPRLDTYLCDLKESQIRDGLHLFGESPEGRLRIDTLLALLRIPRGDGKGAHASLLRALAKAFGLGFDPLDCALSEPWTGRRPPVLQQLSEALWRTAGDVRERLELYAAGLIEAALQGPVPQLDEPGWEPVQSIIDGLREVVAPRLDACGPEEMRGLLDALNGRFVPAGPVARLAAGAWTCCPPGATSTRWTCATCPPPPPGASVSSRPT
;
A
#
# COMPACT_ATOMS: atom_id res chain seq x y z
N MET A 1 -35.62 -0.51 -3.49
CA MET A 1 -35.78 0.79 -4.17
C MET A 1 -36.39 0.50 -5.53
N GLY A 2 -37.49 1.17 -5.89
CA GLY A 2 -38.10 1.16 -7.21
C GLY A 2 -38.34 2.61 -7.63
N LEU A 3 -38.08 2.93 -8.90
CA LEU A 3 -38.23 4.28 -9.45
C LEU A 3 -39.65 4.45 -9.99
N SER A 4 -40.21 5.65 -9.82
CA SER A 4 -41.44 6.07 -10.49
C SER A 4 -41.11 6.85 -11.75
N GLU A 5 -42.05 6.99 -12.67
CA GLU A 5 -41.92 7.81 -13.90
C GLU A 5 -41.57 9.29 -13.62
N GLN A 6 -41.91 9.79 -12.42
CA GLN A 6 -41.57 11.15 -11.98
C GLN A 6 -40.12 11.29 -11.43
N CYS A 7 -39.39 10.19 -11.28
CA CYS A 7 -38.01 10.23 -10.80
C CYS A 7 -37.08 10.63 -11.95
N TRP A 8 -36.24 11.64 -11.73
CA TRP A 8 -35.28 12.14 -12.74
C TRP A 8 -34.48 11.07 -13.49
N PRO A 9 -33.92 10.03 -12.83
CA PRO A 9 -33.16 9.01 -13.56
C PRO A 9 -34.00 8.25 -14.58
N ASP A 10 -35.25 7.94 -14.25
CA ASP A 10 -36.18 7.20 -15.11
C ASP A 10 -36.67 8.09 -16.26
N ALA A 11 -37.00 9.35 -15.96
CA ALA A 11 -37.42 10.34 -16.96
C ALA A 11 -36.32 10.68 -17.99
N LEU A 12 -35.05 10.64 -17.59
CA LEU A 12 -33.91 11.00 -18.46
C LEU A 12 -33.36 9.81 -19.25
N LEU A 13 -33.21 8.63 -18.64
CA LEU A 13 -32.61 7.46 -19.28
C LEU A 13 -33.66 6.54 -19.93
N GLY A 14 -34.86 6.45 -19.34
CA GLY A 14 -35.90 5.54 -19.80
C GLY A 14 -35.36 4.11 -20.00
N PRO A 15 -35.60 3.46 -21.16
CA PRO A 15 -35.14 2.11 -21.45
C PRO A 15 -33.72 2.03 -22.05
N LEU A 16 -32.94 3.11 -22.07
CA LEU A 16 -31.60 3.11 -22.67
C LEU A 16 -30.63 2.24 -21.83
N PRO A 17 -29.93 1.26 -22.44
CA PRO A 17 -28.89 0.51 -21.75
C PRO A 17 -27.78 1.42 -21.25
N ASN A 18 -27.56 1.42 -19.93
CA ASN A 18 -26.54 2.24 -19.28
C ASN A 18 -25.35 1.37 -18.86
N ILE A 19 -24.30 1.32 -19.69
CA ILE A 19 -23.06 0.59 -19.40
C ILE A 19 -22.05 1.57 -18.81
N TYR A 20 -21.52 1.26 -17.64
CA TYR A 20 -20.75 2.22 -16.87
C TYR A 20 -19.45 1.62 -16.32
N PRO A 21 -18.30 1.90 -16.97
CA PRO A 21 -16.98 1.63 -16.39
C PRO A 21 -16.83 2.36 -15.05
N PHE A 22 -16.46 1.62 -13.99
CA PHE A 22 -16.40 2.17 -12.65
C PHE A 22 -15.21 1.63 -11.85
N ILE A 23 -14.66 2.43 -10.95
CA ILE A 23 -13.49 2.03 -10.17
C ILE A 23 -13.85 1.00 -9.11
N VAL A 24 -13.10 -0.10 -9.05
CA VAL A 24 -13.43 -1.25 -8.20
C VAL A 24 -13.45 -0.94 -6.69
N ASN A 25 -12.73 0.10 -6.26
CA ASN A 25 -12.57 0.45 -4.85
C ASN A 25 -13.67 1.35 -4.28
N ASP A 26 -14.65 1.79 -5.09
CA ASP A 26 -15.77 2.61 -4.65
C ASP A 26 -17.14 1.93 -4.86
N PRO A 27 -17.44 0.88 -4.07
CA PRO A 27 -18.68 0.13 -4.21
C PRO A 27 -19.93 0.93 -3.80
N GLY A 28 -19.78 2.00 -3.02
CA GLY A 28 -20.89 2.77 -2.48
C GLY A 28 -21.62 3.51 -3.59
N GLU A 29 -20.86 4.22 -4.41
CA GLU A 29 -21.34 4.95 -5.57
C GLU A 29 -21.78 4.01 -6.69
N GLY A 30 -20.99 2.96 -6.98
CA GLY A 30 -21.38 1.94 -7.96
C GLY A 30 -22.72 1.26 -7.64
N ALA A 31 -23.03 1.04 -6.35
CA ALA A 31 -24.32 0.50 -5.94
C ALA A 31 -25.48 1.49 -6.14
N GLN A 32 -25.23 2.81 -6.05
CA GLN A 32 -26.25 3.82 -6.35
C GLN A 32 -26.56 3.84 -7.86
N ALA A 33 -25.54 3.80 -8.71
CA ALA A 33 -25.73 3.70 -10.16
C ALA A 33 -26.56 2.47 -10.54
N LYS A 34 -26.23 1.28 -10.02
CA LYS A 34 -27.04 0.06 -10.25
C LYS A 34 -28.51 0.22 -9.87
N ARG A 35 -28.79 0.88 -8.75
CA ARG A 35 -30.15 0.97 -8.17
C ARG A 35 -30.98 2.14 -8.69
N ARG A 36 -30.34 3.22 -9.16
CA ARG A 36 -31.02 4.45 -9.55
C ARG A 36 -30.97 4.74 -11.03
N THR A 37 -30.00 4.23 -11.78
CA THR A 37 -29.86 4.46 -13.22
C THR A 37 -29.80 3.15 -14.01
N GLN A 38 -30.13 2.03 -13.37
CA GLN A 38 -30.13 0.68 -13.96
C GLN A 38 -28.78 0.32 -14.62
N ALA A 39 -27.68 0.88 -14.09
CA ALA A 39 -26.37 0.76 -14.71
C ALA A 39 -25.82 -0.67 -14.64
N VAL A 40 -25.30 -1.17 -15.75
CA VAL A 40 -24.41 -2.33 -15.82
C VAL A 40 -23.00 -1.84 -15.55
N ILE A 41 -22.50 -2.10 -14.34
CA ILE A 41 -21.15 -1.68 -13.95
C ILE A 41 -20.12 -2.67 -14.49
N ILE A 42 -19.10 -2.14 -15.16
CA ILE A 42 -17.89 -2.87 -15.55
C ILE A 42 -16.76 -2.35 -14.67
N ASP A 43 -16.33 -3.15 -13.70
CA ASP A 43 -15.30 -2.69 -12.77
C ASP A 43 -13.92 -2.66 -13.46
N HIS A 44 -13.17 -1.58 -13.24
CA HIS A 44 -11.78 -1.44 -13.66
C HIS A 44 -10.82 -1.32 -12.47
N LEU A 45 -9.55 -1.63 -12.72
CA LEU A 45 -8.48 -1.59 -11.74
C LEU A 45 -8.26 -0.16 -11.20
N MET A 46 -7.74 -0.08 -9.98
CA MET A 46 -7.21 1.19 -9.47
C MET A 46 -5.90 1.55 -10.18
N PRO A 47 -5.52 2.84 -10.21
CA PRO A 47 -4.20 3.21 -10.69
C PRO A 47 -3.09 2.43 -9.96
N PRO A 48 -1.98 2.14 -10.65
CA PRO A 48 -0.85 1.42 -10.06
C PRO A 48 -0.41 2.03 -8.74
N LEU A 49 -0.05 1.18 -7.78
CA LEU A 49 0.40 1.62 -6.47
C LEU A 49 1.93 1.62 -6.43
N THR A 50 2.51 2.72 -5.96
CA THR A 50 3.95 2.80 -5.64
C THR A 50 4.15 3.51 -4.31
N ARG A 51 5.39 3.53 -3.82
CA ARG A 51 5.77 4.29 -2.63
C ARG A 51 5.90 5.76 -2.97
N ALA A 52 5.52 6.62 -2.02
CA ALA A 52 5.66 8.06 -2.20
C ALA A 52 7.12 8.49 -2.41
N GLU A 53 8.06 7.76 -1.80
CA GLU A 53 9.46 8.14 -1.67
C GLU A 53 9.63 9.56 -1.06
N THR A 54 10.86 9.93 -0.72
CA THR A 54 11.18 11.29 -0.28
C THR A 54 11.72 12.10 -1.46
N TYR A 55 11.18 13.31 -1.68
CA TYR A 55 11.63 14.21 -2.76
C TYR A 55 11.83 15.65 -2.27
N GLY A 56 12.66 16.40 -3.00
CA GLY A 56 12.90 17.82 -2.75
C GLY A 56 13.39 18.09 -1.31
N PRO A 57 12.77 19.04 -0.58
CA PRO A 57 13.17 19.39 0.78
C PRO A 57 13.14 18.22 1.78
N LEU A 58 12.24 17.24 1.60
CA LEU A 58 12.12 16.08 2.50
C LEU A 58 13.32 15.14 2.37
N ARG A 59 13.83 14.94 1.15
CA ARG A 59 15.05 14.18 0.91
C ARG A 59 16.27 14.89 1.50
N ASN A 60 16.31 16.23 1.42
CA ASN A 60 17.37 17.00 2.06
C ASN A 60 17.32 16.89 3.58
N LEU A 61 16.12 16.85 4.18
CA LEU A 61 15.96 16.61 5.62
C LEU A 61 16.46 15.21 6.02
N GLU A 62 16.18 14.18 5.23
CA GLU A 62 16.68 12.81 5.45
C GLU A 62 18.21 12.77 5.42
N LEU A 63 18.85 13.39 4.41
CA LEU A 63 20.31 13.47 4.30
C LEU A 63 20.94 14.24 5.47
N LEU A 64 20.35 15.37 5.88
CA LEU A 64 20.84 16.15 7.02
C LEU A 64 20.69 15.38 8.34
N ALA A 65 19.60 14.64 8.51
CA ALA A 65 19.38 13.79 9.68
C ALA A 65 20.41 12.65 9.73
N ASP A 66 20.68 11.99 8.60
CA ASP A 66 21.74 10.99 8.46
C ASP A 66 23.11 11.54 8.86
N GLU A 67 23.53 12.68 8.29
CA GLU A 67 24.80 13.34 8.61
C GLU A 67 24.87 13.74 10.10
N TYR A 68 23.76 14.18 10.68
CA TYR A 68 23.69 14.53 12.10
C TYR A 68 24.02 13.34 13.00
N TYR A 69 23.48 12.16 12.73
CA TYR A 69 23.73 10.97 13.55
C TYR A 69 25.18 10.48 13.41
N GLU A 70 25.79 10.60 12.23
CA GLU A 70 27.22 10.32 12.06
C GLU A 70 28.09 11.32 12.83
N ALA A 71 27.77 12.60 12.71
CA ALA A 71 28.49 13.68 13.38
C ALA A 71 28.34 13.64 14.90
N GLN A 72 27.23 13.14 15.44
CA GLN A 72 27.00 13.06 16.89
C GLN A 72 28.11 12.28 17.62
N LEU A 73 28.69 11.26 16.97
CA LEU A 73 29.77 10.44 17.53
C LEU A 73 31.18 10.95 17.18
N LEU A 74 31.32 11.64 16.04
CA LEU A 74 32.63 12.00 15.46
C LEU A 74 33.00 13.48 15.69
N ASP A 75 32.04 14.39 15.55
CA ASP A 75 32.23 15.84 15.69
C ASP A 75 30.97 16.52 16.28
N PRO A 76 30.92 16.69 17.61
CA PRO A 76 29.80 17.34 18.29
C PRO A 76 29.55 18.80 17.87
N ARG A 77 30.56 19.50 17.32
CA ARG A 77 30.36 20.88 16.82
C ARG A 77 29.59 20.85 15.52
N ARG A 78 29.96 19.95 14.61
CA ARG A 78 29.24 19.72 13.35
C ARG A 78 27.81 19.28 13.59
N ALA A 79 27.58 18.40 14.57
CA ALA A 79 26.23 17.97 14.94
C ALA A 79 25.31 19.15 15.34
N ARG A 80 25.84 20.15 16.07
CA ARG A 80 25.06 21.36 16.41
C ARG A 80 24.76 22.24 15.20
N GLU A 81 25.69 22.35 14.25
CA GLU A 81 25.44 23.09 13.01
C GLU A 81 24.33 22.41 12.21
N LEU A 82 24.43 21.09 12.04
CA LEU A 82 23.43 20.29 11.34
C LEU A 82 22.05 20.37 12.01
N GLN A 83 21.98 20.36 13.34
CA GLN A 83 20.72 20.55 14.07
C GLN A 83 20.04 21.88 13.71
N ARG A 84 20.82 22.97 13.60
CA ARG A 84 20.29 24.29 13.21
C ARG A 84 19.82 24.30 11.77
N ASP A 85 20.56 23.65 10.87
CA ASP A 85 20.20 23.54 9.46
C ASP A 85 18.92 22.71 9.26
N ILE A 86 18.78 21.58 9.96
CA ILE A 86 17.56 20.76 9.97
C ILE A 86 16.37 21.58 10.47
N LEU A 87 16.50 22.25 11.62
CA LEU A 87 15.40 23.01 12.22
C LEU A 87 14.97 24.19 11.34
N LYS A 88 15.93 24.85 10.68
CA LYS A 88 15.65 25.89 9.68
C LYS A 88 14.82 25.31 8.52
N LEU A 89 15.24 24.19 7.96
CA LEU A 89 14.55 23.55 6.84
C LEU A 89 13.15 23.02 7.24
N VAL A 90 13.00 22.50 8.46
CA VAL A 90 11.69 22.09 9.02
C VAL A 90 10.72 23.28 9.13
N ARG A 91 11.20 24.45 9.57
CA ARG A 91 10.38 25.68 9.63
C ARG A 91 10.04 26.23 8.25
N GLU A 92 11.00 26.20 7.31
CA GLU A 92 10.79 26.63 5.91
C GLU A 92 9.78 25.74 5.17
N THR A 93 9.72 24.46 5.52
CA THR A 93 8.79 23.48 4.93
C THR A 93 7.47 23.36 5.71
N HIS A 94 7.31 24.11 6.80
CA HIS A 94 6.14 24.08 7.69
C HIS A 94 5.85 22.72 8.36
N ILE A 95 6.86 21.83 8.42
CA ILE A 95 6.76 20.51 9.08
C ILE A 95 6.72 20.66 10.61
N ASP A 96 7.19 21.80 11.13
CA ASP A 96 7.07 22.17 12.55
C ASP A 96 5.63 22.08 13.08
N ARG A 97 4.63 22.40 12.24
CA ARG A 97 3.21 22.29 12.58
C ARG A 97 2.73 20.85 12.71
N GLU A 98 3.15 19.99 11.79
CA GLU A 98 2.80 18.56 11.78
C GLU A 98 3.44 17.84 12.99
N LEU A 99 4.69 18.20 13.31
CA LEU A 99 5.43 17.67 14.45
C LEU A 99 5.01 18.27 15.79
N GLN A 100 4.11 19.27 15.79
CA GLN A 100 3.64 20.02 16.95
C GLN A 100 4.80 20.60 17.77
N LEU A 101 5.79 21.13 17.07
CA LEU A 101 6.94 21.79 17.65
C LEU A 101 6.51 23.16 18.15
N GLY A 102 6.56 23.37 19.48
CA GLY A 102 6.31 24.69 20.06
C GLY A 102 7.32 25.73 19.56
N GLU A 103 7.00 27.02 19.65
CA GLU A 103 7.83 28.11 19.12
C GLU A 103 9.23 28.23 19.76
N GLN A 104 9.52 27.50 20.84
CA GLN A 104 10.70 27.66 21.70
C GLN A 104 11.68 26.47 21.68
N LEU A 105 11.97 25.88 20.52
CA LEU A 105 12.98 24.81 20.40
C LEU A 105 14.34 25.38 19.98
N ASP A 106 15.05 25.99 20.92
CA ASP A 106 16.37 26.59 20.68
C ASP A 106 17.49 25.94 21.53
N SER A 107 17.23 24.84 22.26
CA SER A 107 18.24 24.17 23.08
C SER A 107 18.70 22.80 22.54
N ASP A 108 19.97 22.46 22.77
CA ASP A 108 20.54 21.12 22.50
C ASP A 108 19.73 19.98 23.19
N ALA A 109 19.05 20.29 24.30
CA ALA A 109 18.21 19.33 25.04
C ALA A 109 16.89 19.01 24.31
N ASP A 110 16.45 19.88 23.40
CA ASP A 110 15.22 19.69 22.64
C ASP A 110 15.43 18.79 21.41
N ALA A 111 16.65 18.71 20.88
CA ALA A 111 17.01 17.89 19.72
C ALA A 111 16.58 16.43 19.90
N ALA A 112 16.89 15.86 21.06
CA ALA A 112 16.55 14.49 21.41
C ALA A 112 15.04 14.22 21.43
N LEU A 113 14.21 15.26 21.56
CA LEU A 113 12.76 15.14 21.58
C LEU A 113 12.15 15.21 20.19
N TRP A 114 12.61 16.13 19.33
CA TRP A 114 11.98 16.37 18.03
C TRP A 114 12.63 15.63 16.86
N LEU A 115 13.92 15.28 16.91
CA LEU A 115 14.56 14.50 15.84
C LEU A 115 13.90 13.13 15.64
N PRO A 116 13.62 12.33 16.70
CA PRO A 116 12.94 11.06 16.52
C PRO A 116 11.52 11.22 15.93
N ARG A 117 10.83 12.32 16.24
CA ARG A 117 9.51 12.62 15.66
C ARG A 117 9.63 12.98 14.18
N LEU A 118 10.64 13.76 13.82
CA LEU A 118 10.95 14.06 12.42
C LEU A 118 11.29 12.77 11.66
N ASP A 119 12.15 11.92 12.20
CA ASP A 119 12.49 10.62 11.61
C ASP A 119 11.24 9.75 11.40
N THR A 120 10.35 9.69 12.40
CA THR A 120 9.07 8.96 12.30
C THR A 120 8.22 9.52 11.16
N TYR A 121 8.03 10.84 11.12
CA TYR A 121 7.23 11.52 10.11
C TYR A 121 7.78 11.32 8.69
N LEU A 122 9.11 11.44 8.51
CA LEU A 122 9.77 11.22 7.23
C LEU A 122 9.63 9.76 6.77
N CYS A 123 9.81 8.80 7.70
CA CYS A 123 9.62 7.38 7.40
C CYS A 123 8.17 7.07 7.03
N ASP A 124 7.18 7.56 7.80
CA ASP A 124 5.76 7.34 7.52
C ASP A 124 5.36 7.89 6.15
N LEU A 125 5.87 9.08 5.79
CA LEU A 125 5.61 9.68 4.49
C LEU A 125 6.23 8.88 3.35
N LYS A 126 7.49 8.44 3.50
CA LYS A 126 8.22 7.62 2.53
C LYS A 126 7.54 6.28 2.26
N GLU A 127 7.03 5.64 3.31
CA GLU A 127 6.40 4.31 3.29
C GLU A 127 4.91 4.33 2.90
N SER A 128 4.35 5.53 2.74
CA SER A 128 2.97 5.74 2.29
C SER A 128 2.79 5.26 0.85
N GLN A 129 1.71 4.52 0.61
CA GLN A 129 1.34 4.08 -0.74
C GLN A 129 0.54 5.16 -1.44
N ILE A 130 1.07 5.63 -2.56
CA ILE A 130 0.41 6.57 -3.44
C ILE A 130 0.07 5.90 -4.77
N ARG A 131 -0.87 6.53 -5.48
CA ARG A 131 -1.18 6.16 -6.85
C ARG A 131 -0.12 6.76 -7.78
N ASP A 132 0.56 5.91 -8.54
CA ASP A 132 1.55 6.33 -9.54
C ASP A 132 0.87 6.60 -10.88
N GLY A 133 0.20 7.75 -10.97
CA GLY A 133 -0.54 8.17 -12.15
C GLY A 133 -1.99 7.69 -12.18
N LEU A 134 -2.49 7.39 -13.39
CA LEU A 134 -3.88 7.05 -13.67
C LEU A 134 -3.99 5.66 -14.31
N HIS A 135 -5.13 5.00 -14.11
CA HIS A 135 -5.45 3.75 -14.78
C HIS A 135 -5.90 4.02 -16.21
N LEU A 136 -5.41 3.21 -17.16
CA LEU A 136 -5.90 3.19 -18.53
C LEU A 136 -6.84 1.99 -18.69
N PHE A 137 -8.12 2.26 -18.97
CA PHE A 137 -9.13 1.22 -19.09
C PHE A 137 -8.75 0.26 -20.22
N GLY A 138 -8.65 -1.03 -19.90
CA GLY A 138 -8.22 -2.05 -20.87
C GLY A 138 -6.73 -2.40 -20.83
N GLU A 139 -5.92 -1.72 -20.01
CA GLU A 139 -4.48 -1.98 -19.88
C GLU A 139 -4.12 -2.45 -18.47
N SER A 140 -3.35 -3.54 -18.38
CA SER A 140 -2.78 -4.03 -17.12
C SER A 140 -1.45 -3.33 -16.84
N PRO A 141 -1.04 -3.14 -15.57
CA PRO A 141 0.24 -2.54 -15.27
C PRO A 141 1.40 -3.40 -15.79
N GLU A 142 2.42 -2.76 -16.36
CA GLU A 142 3.62 -3.42 -16.92
C GLU A 142 4.91 -2.93 -16.24
N GLY A 143 6.01 -3.67 -16.45
CA GLY A 143 7.34 -3.31 -15.96
C GLY A 143 7.37 -3.06 -14.45
N ARG A 144 7.94 -1.92 -14.04
CA ARG A 144 8.04 -1.51 -12.62
C ARG A 144 6.67 -1.42 -11.95
N LEU A 145 5.68 -0.80 -12.61
CA LEU A 145 4.34 -0.59 -12.04
C LEU A 145 3.65 -1.92 -11.70
N ARG A 146 3.92 -2.96 -12.49
CA ARG A 146 3.46 -4.32 -12.23
C ARG A 146 4.07 -4.88 -10.95
N ILE A 147 5.40 -4.78 -10.80
CA ILE A 147 6.13 -5.29 -9.64
C ILE A 147 5.71 -4.55 -8.37
N ASP A 148 5.65 -3.23 -8.42
CA ASP A 148 5.26 -2.38 -7.29
C ASP A 148 3.81 -2.69 -6.87
N THR A 149 2.91 -2.86 -7.85
CA THR A 149 1.54 -3.28 -7.58
C THR A 149 1.54 -4.65 -6.91
N LEU A 150 2.16 -5.68 -7.49
CA LEU A 150 2.24 -7.03 -6.90
C LEU A 150 2.80 -7.03 -5.47
N LEU A 151 3.85 -6.26 -5.22
CA LEU A 151 4.42 -6.10 -3.88
C LEU A 151 3.39 -5.49 -2.92
N ALA A 152 2.65 -4.46 -3.34
CA ALA A 152 1.57 -3.88 -2.53
C ALA A 152 0.49 -4.91 -2.17
N LEU A 153 0.16 -5.82 -3.09
CA LEU A 153 -0.83 -6.90 -2.87
C LEU A 153 -0.31 -7.96 -1.89
N LEU A 154 1.00 -8.22 -1.94
CA LEU A 154 1.68 -9.18 -1.09
C LEU A 154 2.08 -8.61 0.29
N ARG A 155 2.06 -7.28 0.45
CA ARG A 155 2.44 -6.57 1.68
C ARG A 155 1.57 -6.99 2.86
N ILE A 156 0.25 -7.03 2.70
CA ILE A 156 -0.72 -7.33 3.77
C ILE A 156 -1.17 -8.80 3.66
N PRO A 157 -1.39 -9.52 4.79
CA PRO A 157 -1.98 -10.85 4.75
C PRO A 157 -3.37 -10.82 4.08
N ARG A 158 -3.62 -11.80 3.22
CA ARG A 158 -4.85 -11.97 2.44
C ARG A 158 -5.69 -13.08 3.07
N GLY A 159 -7.01 -13.04 2.94
CA GLY A 159 -7.88 -14.14 3.39
C GLY A 159 -7.61 -14.58 4.84
N ASP A 160 -7.20 -15.84 5.03
CA ASP A 160 -6.86 -16.43 6.34
C ASP A 160 -5.45 -16.07 6.85
N GLY A 161 -4.64 -15.39 6.03
CA GLY A 161 -3.29 -14.93 6.34
C GLY A 161 -2.24 -16.04 6.40
N LYS A 162 -2.51 -17.24 5.88
CA LYS A 162 -1.62 -18.42 5.97
C LYS A 162 -1.12 -18.89 4.61
N GLY A 163 0.02 -19.59 4.59
CA GLY A 163 0.63 -20.14 3.37
C GLY A 163 0.76 -19.08 2.28
N ALA A 164 0.21 -19.38 1.09
CA ALA A 164 0.18 -18.49 -0.07
C ALA A 164 -0.53 -17.14 0.17
N HIS A 165 -1.32 -17.01 1.25
CA HIS A 165 -2.02 -15.79 1.60
C HIS A 165 -1.33 -14.96 2.69
N ALA A 166 -0.19 -15.42 3.22
CA ALA A 166 0.59 -14.65 4.19
C ALA A 166 1.22 -13.39 3.56
N SER A 167 1.64 -12.47 4.43
CA SER A 167 2.42 -11.29 4.04
C SER A 167 3.84 -11.69 3.66
N LEU A 168 4.29 -11.25 2.48
CA LEU A 168 5.65 -11.52 1.99
C LEU A 168 6.69 -10.88 2.91
N LEU A 169 6.49 -9.63 3.33
CA LEU A 169 7.44 -8.93 4.19
C LEU A 169 7.61 -9.61 5.55
N ARG A 170 6.50 -10.06 6.18
CA ARG A 170 6.57 -10.82 7.43
C ARG A 170 7.25 -12.18 7.26
N ALA A 171 7.06 -12.84 6.12
CA ALA A 171 7.72 -14.11 5.82
C ALA A 171 9.24 -13.91 5.62
N LEU A 172 9.64 -12.88 4.87
CA LEU A 172 11.06 -12.52 4.69
C LEU A 172 11.72 -12.12 6.01
N ALA A 173 11.05 -11.32 6.85
CA ALA A 173 11.59 -10.95 8.16
C ALA A 173 11.87 -12.18 9.05
N LYS A 174 11.03 -13.23 8.95
CA LYS A 174 11.24 -14.51 9.63
C LYS A 174 12.36 -15.33 8.99
N ALA A 175 12.41 -15.43 7.66
CA ALA A 175 13.45 -16.17 6.93
C ALA A 175 14.85 -15.61 7.23
N PHE A 176 14.99 -14.29 7.29
CA PHE A 176 16.24 -13.62 7.68
C PHE A 176 16.50 -13.60 9.20
N GLY A 177 15.56 -14.08 10.02
CA GLY A 177 15.70 -14.13 11.48
C GLY A 177 15.84 -12.75 12.11
N LEU A 178 15.09 -11.75 11.61
CA LEU A 178 15.21 -10.34 12.05
C LEU A 178 14.50 -10.06 13.37
N GLY A 179 13.52 -10.88 13.76
CA GLY A 179 12.88 -10.82 15.09
C GLY A 179 11.94 -9.64 15.32
N PHE A 180 11.40 -9.01 14.28
CA PHE A 180 10.42 -7.91 14.37
C PHE A 180 9.29 -8.08 13.33
N ASP A 181 8.20 -7.33 13.50
CA ASP A 181 7.11 -7.27 12.52
C ASP A 181 7.24 -6.01 11.63
N PRO A 182 7.56 -6.15 10.33
CA PRO A 182 7.72 -5.00 9.43
C PRO A 182 6.42 -4.24 9.14
N LEU A 183 5.25 -4.77 9.53
CA LEU A 183 3.97 -4.07 9.39
C LEU A 183 3.46 -3.45 10.69
N ASP A 184 4.05 -3.80 11.83
CA ASP A 184 3.62 -3.38 13.16
C ASP A 184 4.86 -3.04 14.01
N CYS A 185 5.61 -2.03 13.56
CA CYS A 185 6.77 -1.49 14.27
C CYS A 185 6.78 0.05 14.16
N ALA A 186 7.39 0.71 15.15
CA ALA A 186 7.68 2.13 15.05
C ALA A 186 8.90 2.31 14.15
N LEU A 187 8.71 2.96 13.00
CA LEU A 187 9.74 3.04 11.95
C LEU A 187 11.01 3.76 12.40
N SER A 188 10.90 4.70 13.34
CA SER A 188 12.04 5.44 13.90
C SER A 188 12.81 4.69 14.99
N GLU A 189 12.38 3.50 15.41
CA GLU A 189 13.09 2.74 16.43
C GLU A 189 14.50 2.37 15.96
N PRO A 190 15.55 2.60 16.79
CA PRO A 190 16.90 2.22 16.45
C PRO A 190 17.03 0.71 16.19
N TRP A 191 17.64 0.36 15.06
CA TRP A 191 17.86 -1.04 14.69
C TRP A 191 19.09 -1.61 15.38
N THR A 192 18.87 -2.51 16.34
CA THR A 192 19.91 -3.28 17.03
C THR A 192 20.00 -4.73 16.56
N GLY A 193 19.17 -5.12 15.58
CA GLY A 193 19.08 -6.49 15.09
C GLY A 193 20.20 -6.87 14.12
N ARG A 194 20.08 -8.08 13.56
CA ARG A 194 21.00 -8.57 12.53
C ARG A 194 20.89 -7.72 11.27
N ARG A 195 22.00 -7.59 10.54
CA ARG A 195 22.07 -6.94 9.23
C ARG A 195 22.62 -7.92 8.20
N PRO A 196 21.76 -8.74 7.56
CA PRO A 196 22.22 -9.69 6.54
C PRO A 196 22.95 -8.99 5.39
N PRO A 197 24.09 -9.52 4.90
CA PRO A 197 24.86 -8.90 3.81
C PRO A 197 24.05 -8.66 2.54
N VAL A 198 23.13 -9.58 2.22
CA VAL A 198 22.25 -9.48 1.04
C VAL A 198 21.37 -8.23 1.13
N LEU A 199 20.86 -7.89 2.31
CA LEU A 199 20.04 -6.68 2.51
C LEU A 199 20.90 -5.40 2.57
N GLN A 200 22.14 -5.51 3.07
CA GLN A 200 23.06 -4.37 3.09
C GLN A 200 23.44 -3.91 1.68
N GLN A 201 23.59 -4.84 0.74
CA GLN A 201 24.00 -4.55 -0.63
C GLN A 201 22.91 -3.89 -1.49
N LEU A 202 21.65 -3.87 -1.03
CA LEU A 202 20.51 -3.33 -1.80
C LEU A 202 20.42 -1.80 -1.76
N SER A 203 21.03 -1.16 -0.74
CA SER A 203 20.98 0.29 -0.59
C SER A 203 22.22 0.79 0.13
N GLU A 204 22.82 1.84 -0.44
CA GLU A 204 23.98 2.56 0.12
C GLU A 204 23.58 3.52 1.25
N ALA A 205 22.29 3.77 1.46
CA ALA A 205 21.79 4.63 2.54
C ALA A 205 22.17 4.07 3.93
N LEU A 206 22.14 4.91 4.97
CA LEU A 206 22.42 4.43 6.31
C LEU A 206 21.39 3.37 6.76
N TRP A 207 21.81 2.48 7.66
CA TRP A 207 20.95 1.45 8.25
C TRP A 207 20.88 1.64 9.77
N ARG A 208 20.05 2.61 10.17
CA ARG A 208 19.90 3.12 11.53
C ARG A 208 18.63 2.60 12.21
N THR A 209 17.51 2.50 11.49
CA THR A 209 16.18 2.34 12.06
C THR A 209 15.44 1.08 11.59
N ALA A 210 14.33 0.73 12.24
CA ALA A 210 13.43 -0.32 11.78
C ALA A 210 12.81 -0.01 10.40
N GLY A 211 12.61 1.28 10.08
CA GLY A 211 12.22 1.76 8.75
C GLY A 211 13.23 1.36 7.67
N ASP A 212 14.53 1.54 7.95
CA ASP A 212 15.60 1.17 7.00
C ASP A 212 15.67 -0.33 6.72
N VAL A 213 15.29 -1.16 7.71
CA VAL A 213 15.19 -2.62 7.55
C VAL A 213 14.02 -2.96 6.63
N ARG A 214 12.86 -2.34 6.89
CA ARG A 214 11.64 -2.53 6.12
C ARG A 214 11.84 -2.12 4.67
N GLU A 215 12.46 -0.96 4.43
CA GLU A 215 12.80 -0.50 3.08
C GLU A 215 13.66 -1.53 2.34
N ARG A 216 14.71 -2.05 2.98
CA ARG A 216 15.55 -3.10 2.38
C ARG A 216 14.80 -4.41 2.15
N LEU A 217 13.88 -4.78 3.03
CA LEU A 217 13.00 -5.93 2.83
C LEU A 217 12.06 -5.72 1.64
N GLU A 218 11.54 -4.52 1.44
CA GLU A 218 10.69 -4.17 0.29
C GLU A 218 11.48 -4.18 -1.02
N LEU A 219 12.69 -3.61 -1.05
CA LEU A 219 13.60 -3.69 -2.20
C LEU A 219 13.94 -5.16 -2.54
N TYR A 220 14.25 -5.96 -1.52
CA TYR A 220 14.52 -7.38 -1.71
C TYR A 220 13.28 -8.11 -2.23
N ALA A 221 12.10 -7.81 -1.69
CA ALA A 221 10.84 -8.41 -2.11
C ALA A 221 10.50 -8.06 -3.56
N ALA A 222 10.71 -6.82 -4.00
CA ALA A 222 10.52 -6.41 -5.38
C ALA A 222 11.44 -7.18 -6.33
N GLY A 223 12.74 -7.27 -6.01
CA GLY A 223 13.70 -8.05 -6.79
C GLY A 223 13.40 -9.56 -6.80
N LEU A 224 12.92 -10.11 -5.67
CA LEU A 224 12.49 -11.49 -5.57
C LEU A 224 11.26 -11.77 -6.44
N ILE A 225 10.26 -10.88 -6.43
CA ILE A 225 9.07 -10.96 -7.29
C ILE A 225 9.48 -10.93 -8.76
N GLU A 226 10.35 -10.01 -9.15
CA GLU A 226 10.86 -9.91 -10.52
C GLU A 226 11.58 -11.18 -10.95
N ALA A 227 12.55 -11.66 -10.16
CA ALA A 227 13.28 -12.88 -10.44
C ALA A 227 12.34 -14.10 -10.50
N ALA A 228 11.37 -14.17 -9.58
CA ALA A 228 10.42 -15.27 -9.54
C ALA A 228 9.53 -15.33 -10.78
N LEU A 229 9.18 -14.18 -11.38
CA LEU A 229 8.38 -14.13 -12.59
C LEU A 229 9.17 -14.50 -13.85
N GLN A 230 10.50 -14.41 -13.81
CA GLN A 230 11.38 -14.79 -14.92
C GLN A 230 11.78 -16.27 -14.90
N GLY A 231 11.84 -16.91 -13.72
CA GLY A 231 12.24 -18.30 -13.61
C GLY A 231 12.36 -18.81 -12.16
N PRO A 232 12.86 -20.04 -11.96
CA PRO A 232 13.07 -20.59 -10.63
C PRO A 232 14.12 -19.78 -9.85
N VAL A 233 13.89 -19.59 -8.56
CA VAL A 233 14.78 -18.83 -7.66
C VAL A 233 15.40 -19.83 -6.68
N PRO A 234 16.70 -20.17 -6.81
CA PRO A 234 17.33 -21.21 -6.00
C PRO A 234 17.28 -20.95 -4.48
N GLN A 235 17.26 -19.68 -4.08
CA GLN A 235 17.22 -19.30 -2.68
C GLN A 235 15.92 -19.72 -1.97
N LEU A 236 14.83 -19.97 -2.72
CA LEU A 236 13.57 -20.44 -2.16
C LEU A 236 13.64 -21.90 -1.69
N ASP A 237 14.63 -22.67 -2.16
CA ASP A 237 14.82 -24.07 -1.79
C ASP A 237 15.65 -24.25 -0.50
N GLU A 238 16.12 -23.14 0.11
CA GLU A 238 16.88 -23.18 1.34
C GLU A 238 15.98 -23.45 2.56
N PRO A 239 16.48 -24.18 3.59
CA PRO A 239 15.72 -24.43 4.81
C PRO A 239 15.31 -23.12 5.51
N GLY A 240 14.03 -22.99 5.88
CA GLY A 240 13.46 -21.78 6.49
C GLY A 240 12.80 -20.82 5.50
N TRP A 241 12.91 -21.05 4.20
CA TRP A 241 12.26 -20.27 3.15
C TRP A 241 10.91 -20.86 2.69
N GLU A 242 10.47 -21.97 3.25
CA GLU A 242 9.23 -22.66 2.85
C GLU A 242 8.00 -21.73 2.90
N PRO A 243 7.83 -20.85 3.91
CA PRO A 243 6.73 -19.88 3.91
C PRO A 243 6.84 -18.85 2.77
N VAL A 244 8.05 -18.44 2.41
CA VAL A 244 8.29 -17.48 1.31
C VAL A 244 7.99 -18.16 -0.02
N GLN A 245 8.47 -19.39 -0.21
CA GLN A 245 8.20 -20.22 -1.39
C GLN A 245 6.69 -20.37 -1.62
N SER A 246 5.92 -20.74 -0.58
CA SER A 246 4.46 -20.86 -0.68
C SER A 246 3.77 -19.57 -1.15
N ILE A 247 4.25 -18.39 -0.72
CA ILE A 247 3.73 -17.09 -1.16
C ILE A 247 4.10 -16.82 -2.62
N ILE A 248 5.34 -17.12 -3.01
CA ILE A 248 5.82 -16.92 -4.38
C ILE A 248 5.12 -17.86 -5.38
N ASP A 249 4.85 -19.10 -4.99
CA ASP A 249 4.09 -20.04 -5.81
C ASP A 249 2.64 -19.54 -6.00
N GLY A 250 1.98 -19.12 -4.91
CA GLY A 250 0.65 -18.49 -5.00
C GLY A 250 0.65 -17.19 -5.82
N LEU A 251 1.73 -16.42 -5.79
CA LEU A 251 1.92 -15.25 -6.65
C LEU A 251 1.93 -15.66 -8.12
N ARG A 252 2.74 -16.67 -8.50
CA ARG A 252 2.87 -17.13 -9.88
C ARG A 252 1.61 -17.78 -10.42
N GLU A 253 0.94 -18.59 -9.61
CA GLU A 253 -0.21 -19.37 -10.05
C GLU A 253 -1.51 -18.55 -10.06
N VAL A 254 -1.64 -17.57 -9.16
CA VAL A 254 -2.92 -16.88 -8.93
C VAL A 254 -2.81 -15.37 -9.05
N VAL A 255 -1.92 -14.72 -8.30
CA VAL A 255 -1.96 -13.26 -8.16
C VAL A 255 -1.50 -12.56 -9.43
N ALA A 256 -0.34 -12.93 -9.97
CA ALA A 256 0.23 -12.31 -11.16
C ALA A 256 -0.63 -12.54 -12.42
N PRO A 257 -1.07 -13.78 -12.75
CA PRO A 257 -1.95 -13.99 -13.90
C PRO A 257 -3.27 -13.23 -13.81
N ARG A 258 -3.82 -13.05 -12.59
CA ARG A 258 -5.07 -12.28 -12.39
C ARG A 258 -4.85 -10.79 -12.58
N LEU A 259 -3.72 -10.24 -12.14
CA LEU A 259 -3.37 -8.85 -12.38
C LEU A 259 -3.14 -8.60 -13.88
N ASP A 260 -2.47 -9.52 -14.55
CA ASP A 260 -2.16 -9.40 -15.98
C ASP A 260 -3.41 -9.50 -16.85
N ALA A 261 -4.40 -10.30 -16.41
CA ALA A 261 -5.69 -10.41 -17.07
C ALA A 261 -6.61 -9.18 -16.87
N CYS A 262 -6.23 -8.20 -16.03
CA CYS A 262 -7.08 -7.04 -15.74
C CYS A 262 -7.53 -6.27 -16.97
N GLY A 263 -6.58 -5.70 -17.70
CA GLY A 263 -6.88 -4.91 -18.88
C GLY A 263 -7.72 -5.65 -19.92
N PRO A 264 -7.30 -6.84 -20.39
CA PRO A 264 -8.07 -7.60 -21.37
C PRO A 264 -9.51 -7.92 -20.92
N GLU A 265 -9.71 -8.27 -19.64
CA GLU A 265 -11.03 -8.64 -19.14
C GLU A 265 -11.93 -7.41 -18.88
N GLU A 266 -11.38 -6.25 -18.53
CA GLU A 266 -12.12 -4.97 -18.51
C GLU A 266 -12.74 -4.68 -19.88
N MET A 267 -11.92 -4.77 -20.94
CA MET A 267 -12.37 -4.54 -22.30
C MET A 267 -13.38 -5.60 -22.75
N ARG A 268 -13.16 -6.86 -22.38
CA ARG A 268 -14.09 -7.95 -22.66
C ARG A 268 -15.45 -7.73 -22.00
N GLY A 269 -15.48 -7.34 -20.72
CA GLY A 269 -16.71 -7.04 -19.99
C GLY A 269 -17.52 -5.93 -20.65
N LEU A 270 -16.83 -4.87 -21.13
CA LEU A 270 -17.46 -3.81 -21.91
C LEU A 270 -18.06 -4.33 -23.23
N LEU A 271 -17.31 -5.13 -23.99
CA LEU A 271 -17.76 -5.70 -25.26
C LEU A 271 -18.91 -6.70 -25.07
N ASP A 272 -18.89 -7.53 -24.03
CA ASP A 272 -19.97 -8.44 -23.72
C ASP A 272 -21.25 -7.67 -23.33
N ALA A 273 -21.12 -6.61 -22.52
CA ALA A 273 -22.25 -5.74 -22.18
C ALA A 273 -22.86 -5.06 -23.41
N LEU A 274 -22.02 -4.52 -24.32
CA LEU A 274 -22.47 -3.90 -25.57
C LEU A 274 -23.16 -4.89 -26.51
N ASN A 275 -22.76 -6.16 -26.48
CA ASN A 275 -23.41 -7.24 -27.23
C ASN A 275 -24.65 -7.81 -26.54
N GLY A 276 -25.12 -7.21 -25.43
CA GLY A 276 -26.28 -7.68 -24.67
C GLY A 276 -26.07 -9.03 -23.99
N ARG A 277 -24.82 -9.43 -23.76
CA ARG A 277 -24.47 -10.66 -23.06
C ARG A 277 -24.47 -10.43 -21.54
N PHE A 278 -24.58 -11.53 -20.81
CA PHE A 278 -24.47 -11.50 -19.36
C PHE A 278 -23.04 -11.15 -18.93
N VAL A 279 -22.90 -10.10 -18.13
CA VAL A 279 -21.63 -9.75 -17.47
C VAL A 279 -21.62 -10.42 -16.09
N PRO A 280 -20.60 -11.26 -15.79
CA PRO A 280 -20.56 -11.99 -14.53
C PRO A 280 -20.45 -11.04 -13.34
N ALA A 281 -21.09 -11.39 -12.22
CA ALA A 281 -20.97 -10.63 -10.99
C ALA A 281 -19.70 -11.00 -10.21
N GLY A 282 -19.09 -10.02 -9.53
CA GLY A 282 -17.89 -10.21 -8.73
C GLY A 282 -17.97 -9.63 -7.31
N PRO A 283 -17.15 -10.11 -6.35
CA PRO A 283 -17.02 -9.47 -5.05
C PRO A 283 -16.30 -8.13 -5.18
N VAL A 284 -16.65 -7.19 -4.31
CA VAL A 284 -15.99 -5.88 -4.22
C VAL A 284 -14.56 -6.04 -3.70
N ALA A 285 -13.60 -5.46 -4.42
CA ALA A 285 -12.20 -5.41 -4.01
C ALA A 285 -11.92 -4.29 -3.01
N ARG A 286 -11.11 -4.57 -1.97
CA ARG A 286 -10.40 -3.53 -1.21
C ARG A 286 -8.91 -3.87 -1.16
N LEU A 287 -8.21 -3.52 -2.23
CA LEU A 287 -6.80 -3.88 -2.44
C LEU A 287 -5.87 -3.38 -1.31
N ALA A 288 -6.15 -2.21 -0.72
CA ALA A 288 -5.35 -1.62 0.35
C ALA A 288 -5.54 -2.25 1.75
N ALA A 289 -6.50 -3.16 1.94
CA ALA A 289 -6.84 -3.72 3.27
C ALA A 289 -6.65 -5.24 3.36
N GLY A 290 -5.86 -5.85 2.47
CA GLY A 290 -5.64 -7.30 2.45
C GLY A 290 -6.86 -8.12 1.99
N ALA A 291 -7.99 -7.48 1.67
CA ALA A 291 -9.17 -8.13 1.10
C ALA A 291 -8.96 -8.37 -0.40
N TRP A 292 -8.12 -9.37 -0.70
CA TRP A 292 -7.78 -9.86 -2.04
C TRP A 292 -8.76 -10.91 -2.56
N THR A 293 -10.03 -10.81 -2.18
CA THR A 293 -11.11 -11.47 -2.93
C THR A 293 -11.51 -10.53 -4.06
N CYS A 294 -10.62 -10.33 -5.02
CA CYS A 294 -10.91 -9.58 -6.23
C CYS A 294 -11.27 -10.59 -7.32
N CYS A 295 -12.41 -10.35 -7.98
CA CYS A 295 -12.85 -11.10 -9.14
C CYS A 295 -11.80 -11.05 -10.27
N PRO A 296 -11.85 -11.95 -11.28
CA PRO A 296 -11.36 -11.57 -12.60
C PRO A 296 -11.96 -10.18 -12.96
N PRO A 297 -11.14 -9.22 -13.39
CA PRO A 297 -11.57 -7.86 -13.77
C PRO A 297 -12.62 -7.89 -14.89
N GLY A 298 -13.41 -6.83 -15.08
CA GLY A 298 -14.52 -6.84 -16.04
C GLY A 298 -15.83 -7.49 -15.55
N ALA A 299 -15.85 -8.01 -14.32
CA ALA A 299 -17.06 -8.43 -13.64
C ALA A 299 -17.84 -7.23 -13.05
N THR A 300 -19.11 -7.44 -12.74
CA THR A 300 -20.01 -6.46 -12.12
C THR A 300 -20.02 -6.63 -10.59
N SER A 301 -19.46 -5.67 -9.84
CA SER A 301 -19.35 -5.67 -8.37
C SER A 301 -20.68 -5.84 -7.60
N THR A 302 -20.91 -6.97 -6.92
CA THR A 302 -22.12 -7.15 -6.09
C THR A 302 -21.88 -6.75 -4.63
N ARG A 303 -22.90 -6.12 -4.05
CA ARG A 303 -22.87 -5.47 -2.73
C ARG A 303 -22.55 -6.45 -1.59
N TRP A 304 -21.98 -5.89 -0.51
CA TRP A 304 -22.16 -6.38 0.86
C TRP A 304 -23.66 -6.47 1.20
N THR A 305 -24.14 -7.64 1.60
CA THR A 305 -25.44 -7.76 2.24
C THR A 305 -25.34 -7.07 3.61
N CYS A 306 -26.34 -6.25 3.98
CA CYS A 306 -26.35 -5.53 5.26
C CYS A 306 -26.27 -6.45 6.50
N ALA A 307 -26.44 -7.77 6.33
CA ALA A 307 -26.39 -8.76 7.39
C ALA A 307 -24.97 -9.21 7.76
N THR A 308 -23.93 -8.88 6.99
CA THR A 308 -22.57 -9.39 7.17
C THR A 308 -21.53 -8.31 7.52
N CYS A 309 -21.92 -7.25 8.23
CA CYS A 309 -20.90 -6.44 8.91
C CYS A 309 -20.23 -7.31 9.98
N PRO A 310 -18.89 -7.49 9.97
CA PRO A 310 -18.22 -8.12 11.10
C PRO A 310 -18.48 -7.28 12.36
N PRO A 311 -18.72 -7.91 13.53
CA PRO A 311 -18.82 -7.17 14.78
C PRO A 311 -17.52 -6.39 15.01
N PRO A 312 -17.59 -5.25 15.71
CA PRO A 312 -16.40 -4.49 16.07
C PRO A 312 -15.39 -5.40 16.82
N PRO A 313 -14.08 -5.16 16.67
CA PRO A 313 -13.07 -5.93 17.38
C PRO A 313 -13.32 -5.88 18.91
N PRO A 314 -13.04 -6.96 19.64
CA PRO A 314 -13.28 -7.02 21.08
C PRO A 314 -12.40 -5.96 21.79
N GLY A 315 -13.02 -4.85 22.20
CA GLY A 315 -12.32 -3.74 22.87
C GLY A 315 -12.94 -2.36 22.67
N ALA A 316 -13.84 -2.16 21.70
CA ALA A 316 -14.53 -0.88 21.55
C ALA A 316 -15.70 -0.76 22.55
N SER A 317 -15.42 -0.28 23.76
CA SER A 317 -16.45 0.13 24.72
C SER A 317 -17.24 1.31 24.15
N VAL A 318 -18.48 1.07 23.75
CA VAL A 318 -19.43 2.13 23.39
C VAL A 318 -19.82 2.86 24.67
N SER A 319 -19.24 4.03 24.89
CA SER A 319 -19.69 4.98 25.91
C SER A 319 -21.07 5.50 25.49
N SER A 320 -22.12 5.00 26.14
CA SER A 320 -23.46 5.57 26.07
C SER A 320 -23.46 6.95 26.74
N ARG A 321 -23.58 8.02 25.95
CA ARG A 321 -24.04 9.31 26.50
C ARG A 321 -25.56 9.23 26.67
N PRO A 322 -26.11 9.48 27.87
CA PRO A 322 -27.55 9.62 28.03
C PRO A 322 -28.01 10.96 27.45
N THR A 323 -29.26 10.93 27.00
CA THR A 323 -30.09 11.97 26.38
C THR A 323 -29.99 13.36 27.00
#